data_AF-A0A660W5W3-F1
#
_entry.id   AF-A0A660W5W3-F1
#
_cell.length_a   1.000
_cell.length_b   1.000
_cell.length_c   1.000
_cell.angle_alpha   90.00
_cell.angle_beta   90.00
_cell.angle_gamma   90.00
#
_symmetry.space_group_name_H-M   'P 1'
#
loop_
_entity.id
_entity.type
_entity.pdbx_description
1 polymer ?
#
loop_
_entity_poly.entity_id
_entity_poly.type
_entity_poly.pdbx_seq_one_letter_code
_entity_poly.pdbx_strand_id
1 'polypeptide(L)'
;MLAELARVCKPLGEVQIMEVCGTHTVSLFRTGVKSLLPTNVKLVSGPGCPVCVTSQGYIDAACALAQRPEVIIATYGDMVRVPGSAGSLADRRAGGAEVAVVYSTRDALALARQNPDSKVVFLAVGFETTTPPTAAAVLEAGRAGLENFFILAGHKLVIPAMEILLSSGDVPIDGFLCPGHVSVIIGSEAYRPIVERFAKPCVVAGFEAENMVEAILHICRQVADGRAEVENVYGTAVTADGNVAARTITEKVFTPGAALWRAMGELPASGLDLRDEYKSFDALEHFEISIGPDVCPPGCLCGEVIQGKADPADCPLFAKTCTPMEPVGPCMVSSEGTCAAWYKYDRRVG
;
A
#
# COMPACT_ATOMS: atom_id res chain seq x y z
N MET A 1 -0.65 26.43 14.96
CA MET A 1 -1.41 25.39 14.22
C MET A 1 -2.47 24.72 15.08
N LEU A 2 -2.15 23.98 16.15
CA LEU A 2 -3.17 23.23 16.92
C LEU A 2 -4.31 24.09 17.50
N ALA A 3 -4.00 25.26 18.07
CA ALA A 3 -5.02 26.20 18.56
C ALA A 3 -5.93 26.70 17.42
N GLU A 4 -5.38 26.85 16.22
CA GLU A 4 -6.14 27.25 15.05
C GLU A 4 -6.99 26.11 14.51
N LEU A 5 -6.45 24.88 14.46
CA LEU A 5 -7.20 23.68 14.12
C LEU A 5 -8.42 23.54 15.03
N ALA A 6 -8.23 23.66 16.35
CA ALA A 6 -9.35 23.65 17.31
C ALA A 6 -10.38 24.76 17.03
N ARG A 7 -9.94 25.97 16.63
CA ARG A 7 -10.84 27.08 16.28
C ARG A 7 -11.64 26.80 15.01
N VAL A 8 -11.01 26.28 13.97
CA VAL A 8 -11.63 25.95 12.67
C VAL A 8 -12.60 24.78 12.82
N CYS A 9 -12.26 23.76 13.61
CA CYS A 9 -13.09 22.57 13.78
C CYS A 9 -14.26 22.80 14.75
N LYS A 10 -14.20 23.77 15.66
CA LYS A 10 -15.26 24.02 16.66
C LYS A 10 -16.67 24.20 16.08
N PRO A 11 -16.91 24.96 14.99
CA PRO A 11 -18.23 25.07 14.37
C PRO A 11 -18.60 23.89 13.46
N LEU A 12 -17.66 22.99 13.14
CA LEU A 12 -17.92 21.85 12.27
C LEU A 12 -18.60 20.72 13.03
N GLY A 13 -19.34 19.89 12.29
CA GLY A 13 -19.74 18.57 12.78
C GLY A 13 -18.54 17.64 12.94
N GLU A 14 -18.81 16.34 12.90
CA GLU A 14 -17.73 15.36 12.74
C GLU A 14 -17.08 15.53 11.35
N VAL A 15 -15.76 15.57 11.31
CA VAL A 15 -14.95 15.63 10.10
C VAL A 15 -14.07 14.40 10.04
N GLN A 16 -14.27 13.57 9.03
CA GLN A 16 -13.55 12.32 8.87
C GLN A 16 -12.53 12.41 7.74
N ILE A 17 -11.26 12.38 8.11
CA ILE A 17 -10.14 12.47 7.18
C ILE A 17 -9.53 11.09 7.03
N MET A 18 -9.46 10.61 5.79
CA MET A 18 -8.82 9.35 5.48
C MET A 18 -7.36 9.58 5.09
N GLU A 19 -6.44 8.91 5.76
CA GLU A 19 -5.06 8.79 5.27
C GLU A 19 -4.92 7.53 4.40
N VAL A 20 -4.17 7.63 3.31
CA VAL A 20 -3.95 6.51 2.37
C VAL A 20 -2.46 6.18 2.31
N CYS A 21 -1.80 6.15 3.48
CA CYS A 21 -0.37 5.87 3.59
C CYS A 21 -0.04 5.21 4.92
N GLY A 22 0.38 3.94 4.90
CA GLY A 22 0.75 3.24 6.12
C GLY A 22 1.86 3.93 6.92
N THR A 23 2.80 4.61 6.25
CA THR A 23 3.78 5.47 6.94
C THR A 23 3.10 6.67 7.65
N HIS A 24 2.07 7.31 7.08
CA HIS A 24 1.28 8.30 7.81
C HIS A 24 0.55 7.66 8.99
N THR A 25 -0.09 6.51 8.82
CA THR A 25 -0.73 5.77 9.94
C THR A 25 0.25 5.62 11.10
N VAL A 26 1.44 5.07 10.84
CA VAL A 26 2.47 4.82 11.84
C VAL A 26 2.98 6.11 12.45
N SER A 27 3.26 7.13 11.64
CA SER A 27 3.75 8.43 12.12
C SER A 27 2.72 9.15 12.99
N LEU A 28 1.44 9.12 12.63
CA LEU A 28 0.34 9.71 13.42
C LEU A 28 0.24 9.06 14.81
N PHE A 29 0.43 7.73 14.91
CA PHE A 29 0.50 7.03 16.18
C PHE A 29 1.77 7.37 16.97
N ARG A 30 2.93 7.24 16.33
CA ARG A 30 4.24 7.42 16.97
C ARG A 30 4.45 8.82 17.53
N THR A 31 3.96 9.84 16.82
CA THR A 31 4.10 11.25 17.21
C THR A 31 3.01 11.71 18.18
N GLY A 32 1.95 10.93 18.38
CA GLY A 32 0.82 11.29 19.22
C GLY A 32 -0.10 12.35 18.63
N VAL A 33 0.07 12.71 17.34
CA VAL A 33 -0.78 13.70 16.66
C VAL A 33 -2.27 13.35 16.79
N LYS A 34 -2.64 12.06 16.67
CA LYS A 34 -4.02 11.59 16.87
C LYS A 34 -4.63 12.06 18.19
N SER A 35 -3.86 12.08 19.28
CA SER A 35 -4.34 12.49 20.60
C SER A 35 -4.46 14.00 20.79
N LEU A 36 -3.87 14.79 19.88
CA LEU A 36 -3.88 16.26 19.93
C LEU A 36 -5.01 16.87 19.09
N LEU A 37 -5.70 16.06 18.28
CA LEU A 37 -6.77 16.53 17.42
C LEU A 37 -8.04 16.86 18.23
N PRO A 38 -8.85 17.83 17.78
CA PRO A 38 -10.19 18.03 18.31
C PRO A 38 -11.01 16.73 18.24
N THR A 39 -11.88 16.49 19.21
CA THR A 39 -12.66 15.22 19.31
C THR A 39 -13.60 14.99 18.13
N ASN A 40 -13.97 16.03 17.40
CA ASN A 40 -14.78 15.94 16.19
C ASN A 40 -13.98 15.70 14.90
N VAL A 41 -12.63 15.67 14.96
CA VAL A 41 -11.79 15.31 13.81
C VAL A 41 -11.35 13.86 13.97
N LYS A 42 -11.85 12.98 13.10
CA LYS A 42 -11.50 11.57 13.08
C LYS A 42 -10.49 11.29 11.96
N LEU A 43 -9.42 10.60 12.30
CA LEU A 43 -8.46 10.08 11.33
C LEU A 43 -8.69 8.60 11.10
N VAL A 44 -9.06 8.26 9.87
CA VAL A 44 -9.38 6.90 9.46
C VAL A 44 -8.29 6.38 8.53
N SER A 45 -7.90 5.13 8.73
CA SER A 45 -6.90 4.48 7.88
C SER A 45 -7.56 3.89 6.64
N GLY A 46 -7.08 4.32 5.48
CA GLY A 46 -7.45 3.76 4.19
C GLY A 46 -6.49 2.65 3.75
N PRO A 47 -6.56 2.23 2.47
CA PRO A 47 -5.79 1.12 1.91
C PRO A 47 -4.36 1.57 1.57
N GLY A 48 -3.67 2.19 2.54
CA GLY A 48 -2.35 2.82 2.39
C GLY A 48 -1.16 1.89 2.58
N CYS A 49 -1.38 0.58 2.77
CA CYS A 49 -0.34 -0.41 3.00
C CYS A 49 -0.39 -1.45 1.85
N PRO A 50 0.60 -1.46 0.92
CA PRO A 50 0.55 -2.32 -0.26
C PRO A 50 0.54 -3.81 0.08
N VAL A 51 1.23 -4.21 1.15
CA VAL A 51 1.20 -5.58 1.67
C VAL A 51 -0.18 -5.95 2.20
N CYS A 52 -0.83 -5.03 2.90
CA CYS A 52 -2.13 -5.23 3.50
C CYS A 52 -3.23 -5.43 2.46
N VAL A 53 -3.14 -4.72 1.34
CA VAL A 53 -4.10 -4.80 0.23
C VAL A 53 -3.77 -5.91 -0.76
N THR A 54 -2.66 -6.63 -0.60
CA THR A 54 -2.32 -7.78 -1.46
C THR A 54 -3.25 -8.94 -1.14
N SER A 55 -3.93 -9.47 -2.16
CA SER A 55 -4.94 -10.53 -2.01
C SER A 55 -4.33 -11.82 -1.48
N GLN A 56 -5.14 -12.65 -0.80
CA GLN A 56 -4.68 -13.97 -0.37
C GLN A 56 -4.24 -14.84 -1.55
N GLY A 57 -4.98 -14.81 -2.67
CA GLY A 57 -4.61 -15.54 -3.88
C GLY A 57 -3.22 -15.18 -4.43
N TYR A 58 -2.76 -13.95 -4.26
CA TYR A 58 -1.39 -13.56 -4.64
C TYR A 58 -0.35 -14.22 -3.74
N ILE A 59 -0.59 -14.24 -2.42
CA ILE A 59 0.29 -14.90 -1.44
C ILE A 59 0.34 -16.41 -1.71
N ASP A 60 -0.80 -17.01 -2.04
CA ASP A 60 -0.89 -18.43 -2.37
C ASP A 60 -0.12 -18.76 -3.65
N ALA A 61 -0.23 -17.92 -4.68
CA ALA A 61 0.57 -18.04 -5.91
C ALA A 61 2.08 -17.94 -5.62
N ALA A 62 2.51 -16.97 -4.80
CA ALA A 62 3.90 -16.84 -4.39
C ALA A 62 4.39 -18.07 -3.60
N CYS A 63 3.56 -18.59 -2.69
CA CYS A 63 3.83 -19.82 -1.94
C CYS A 63 3.92 -21.06 -2.85
N ALA A 64 3.10 -21.15 -3.89
CA ALA A 64 3.15 -22.23 -4.87
C ALA A 64 4.42 -22.17 -5.74
N LEU A 65 4.83 -20.96 -6.14
CA LEU A 65 6.12 -20.75 -6.81
C LEU A 65 7.30 -21.16 -5.93
N ALA A 66 7.27 -20.80 -4.64
CA ALA A 66 8.32 -21.15 -3.69
C ALA A 66 8.53 -22.67 -3.53
N GLN A 67 7.51 -23.48 -3.82
CA GLN A 67 7.60 -24.94 -3.74
C GLN A 67 8.30 -25.57 -4.95
N ARG A 68 8.52 -24.81 -6.03
CA ARG A 68 9.24 -25.30 -7.20
C ARG A 68 10.76 -25.32 -6.90
N PRO A 69 11.43 -26.48 -7.05
CA PRO A 69 12.83 -26.64 -6.64
C PRO A 69 13.80 -25.75 -7.43
N GLU A 70 13.45 -25.31 -8.63
CA GLU A 70 14.24 -24.42 -9.47
C GLU A 70 14.03 -22.93 -9.14
N VAL A 71 13.09 -22.58 -8.26
CA VAL A 71 12.68 -21.19 -8.00
C VAL A 71 13.32 -20.64 -6.73
N ILE A 72 13.84 -19.42 -6.84
CA ILE A 72 14.22 -18.60 -5.69
C ILE A 72 13.25 -17.42 -5.61
N ILE A 73 12.49 -17.34 -4.53
CA ILE A 73 11.63 -16.18 -4.28
C ILE A 73 12.48 -15.04 -3.70
N ALA A 74 12.49 -13.90 -4.39
CA ALA A 74 13.03 -12.65 -3.86
C ALA A 74 11.87 -11.76 -3.39
N THR A 75 11.87 -11.37 -2.12
CA THR A 75 10.79 -10.56 -1.55
C THR A 75 11.28 -9.58 -0.48
N TYR A 76 10.54 -8.48 -0.29
CA TYR A 76 10.71 -7.65 0.90
C TYR A 76 10.34 -8.43 2.16
N GLY A 77 10.92 -8.03 3.29
CA GLY A 77 10.85 -8.80 4.54
C GLY A 77 9.45 -8.87 5.18
N ASP A 78 8.63 -7.85 4.98
CA ASP A 78 7.25 -7.78 5.49
C ASP A 78 6.32 -8.81 4.85
N MET A 79 6.52 -9.11 3.56
CA MET A 79 5.76 -10.10 2.81
C MET A 79 6.03 -11.55 3.26
N VAL A 80 7.19 -11.83 3.87
CA VAL A 80 7.62 -13.21 4.20
C VAL A 80 6.65 -13.90 5.17
N ARG A 81 6.08 -13.15 6.12
CA ARG A 81 5.21 -13.68 7.17
C ARG A 81 3.73 -13.47 6.88
N VAL A 82 3.37 -12.93 5.71
CA VAL A 82 1.96 -12.74 5.36
C VAL A 82 1.32 -14.12 5.18
N PRO A 83 0.24 -14.43 5.92
CA PRO A 83 -0.38 -15.74 5.82
C PRO A 83 -1.15 -15.89 4.50
N GLY A 84 -0.86 -16.96 3.77
CA GLY A 84 -1.71 -17.51 2.72
C GLY A 84 -2.71 -18.52 3.28
N SER A 85 -3.49 -19.17 2.43
CA SER A 85 -4.49 -20.18 2.81
C SER A 85 -3.86 -21.44 3.41
N ALA A 86 -2.65 -21.80 2.96
CA ALA A 86 -1.92 -22.99 3.38
C ALA A 86 -0.57 -22.65 4.05
N GLY A 87 -0.47 -21.47 4.67
CA GLY A 87 0.76 -20.97 5.30
C GLY A 87 1.41 -19.81 4.55
N SER A 88 2.53 -19.33 5.08
CA SER A 88 3.30 -18.18 4.62
C SER A 88 4.58 -18.60 3.89
N LEU A 89 5.29 -17.63 3.30
CA LEU A 89 6.62 -17.87 2.73
C LEU A 89 7.65 -18.27 3.80
N ALA A 90 7.48 -17.82 5.05
CA ALA A 90 8.28 -18.28 6.18
C ALA A 90 8.12 -19.80 6.41
N ASP A 91 6.88 -20.31 6.30
CA ASP A 91 6.59 -21.74 6.45
C ASP A 91 7.18 -22.54 5.28
N ARG A 92 7.10 -22.00 4.05
CA ARG A 92 7.76 -22.60 2.87
C ARG A 92 9.27 -22.68 3.06
N ARG A 93 9.89 -21.59 3.54
CA ARG A 93 11.32 -21.54 3.83
C ARG A 93 11.72 -22.55 4.91
N ALA A 94 10.93 -22.70 5.97
CA ALA A 94 11.16 -23.72 7.00
C ALA A 94 11.05 -25.14 6.44
N GLY A 95 10.22 -25.34 5.40
CA GLY A 95 10.10 -26.58 4.63
C GLY A 95 11.17 -26.80 3.57
N GLY A 96 12.17 -25.92 3.45
CA GLY A 96 13.29 -26.07 2.51
C GLY A 96 13.20 -25.26 1.22
N ALA A 97 12.14 -24.46 1.02
CA ALA A 97 12.05 -23.55 -0.12
C ALA A 97 13.10 -22.43 -0.06
N GLU A 98 13.61 -22.01 -1.21
CA GLU A 98 14.52 -20.88 -1.31
C GLU A 98 13.77 -19.55 -1.34
N VAL A 99 13.73 -18.87 -0.18
CA VAL A 99 13.13 -17.54 -0.02
C VAL A 99 14.20 -16.56 0.47
N ALA A 100 14.59 -15.65 -0.40
CA ALA A 100 15.57 -14.59 -0.17
C ALA A 100 14.86 -13.27 0.19
N VAL A 101 15.24 -12.70 1.34
CA VAL A 101 14.83 -11.35 1.72
C VAL A 101 15.73 -10.35 1.01
N VAL A 102 15.13 -9.43 0.26
CA VAL A 102 15.84 -8.35 -0.45
C VAL A 102 15.41 -6.99 0.07
N TYR A 103 16.25 -5.98 -0.12
CA TYR A 103 15.97 -4.58 0.27
C TYR A 103 15.71 -3.69 -0.95
N SER A 104 16.04 -4.17 -2.14
CA SER A 104 15.81 -3.46 -3.40
C SER A 104 15.58 -4.42 -4.56
N THR A 105 15.00 -3.92 -5.65
CA THR A 105 14.87 -4.66 -6.92
C THR A 105 16.24 -4.99 -7.53
N ARG A 106 17.27 -4.19 -7.22
CA ARG A 106 18.66 -4.46 -7.64
C ARG A 106 19.23 -5.69 -6.94
N ASP A 107 18.89 -5.93 -5.68
CA ASP A 107 19.32 -7.13 -4.97
C ASP A 107 18.70 -8.38 -5.60
N ALA A 108 17.42 -8.32 -5.98
CA ALA A 108 16.75 -9.41 -6.70
C ALA A 108 17.41 -9.67 -8.07
N LEU A 109 17.78 -8.62 -8.79
CA LEU A 109 18.50 -8.75 -10.07
C LEU A 109 19.92 -9.31 -9.88
N ALA A 110 20.62 -8.88 -8.83
CA ALA A 110 21.93 -9.42 -8.47
C ALA A 110 21.84 -10.90 -8.08
N LEU A 111 20.77 -11.29 -7.38
CA LEU A 111 20.49 -12.68 -7.05
C LEU A 111 20.31 -13.54 -8.31
N ALA A 112 19.60 -13.04 -9.33
CA ALA A 112 19.45 -13.72 -10.61
C ALA A 112 20.81 -13.91 -11.32
N ARG A 113 21.67 -12.89 -11.30
CA ARG A 113 23.03 -12.98 -11.88
C ARG A 113 23.92 -14.00 -11.17
N GLN A 114 23.76 -14.13 -9.85
CA GLN A 114 24.56 -15.04 -9.03
C GLN A 114 24.10 -16.50 -9.12
N ASN A 115 22.86 -16.74 -9.55
CA ASN A 115 22.25 -18.07 -9.62
C ASN A 115 21.70 -18.33 -11.03
N PRO A 116 22.57 -18.48 -12.05
CA PRO A 116 22.13 -18.62 -13.44
C PRO A 116 21.28 -19.88 -13.70
N ASP A 117 21.47 -20.92 -12.90
CA ASP A 117 20.73 -22.18 -13.01
C ASP A 117 19.36 -22.15 -12.30
N SER A 118 19.09 -21.12 -11.50
CA SER A 118 17.83 -20.95 -10.76
C SER A 118 16.99 -19.84 -11.37
N LYS A 119 15.66 -19.99 -11.30
CA LYS A 119 14.70 -18.97 -11.71
C LYS A 119 14.37 -18.06 -10.53
N VAL A 120 14.84 -16.82 -10.55
CA VAL A 120 14.58 -15.84 -9.51
C VAL A 120 13.27 -15.12 -9.80
N VAL A 121 12.29 -15.26 -8.92
CA VAL A 121 11.00 -14.56 -9.00
C VAL A 121 10.95 -13.47 -7.94
N PHE A 122 10.93 -12.21 -8.36
CA PHE A 122 10.73 -11.08 -7.48
C PHE A 122 9.25 -10.79 -7.25
N LEU A 123 8.82 -10.74 -5.99
CA LEU A 123 7.46 -10.36 -5.63
C LEU A 123 7.30 -8.84 -5.71
N ALA A 124 6.83 -8.35 -6.86
CA ALA A 124 6.71 -6.94 -7.16
C ALA A 124 5.44 -6.34 -6.54
N VAL A 125 5.39 -6.30 -5.20
CA VAL A 125 4.31 -5.69 -4.41
C VAL A 125 4.69 -4.26 -4.04
N GLY A 126 3.74 -3.35 -4.20
CA GLY A 126 3.90 -1.95 -3.77
C GLY A 126 3.08 -0.98 -4.60
N PHE A 127 3.06 0.26 -4.15
CA PHE A 127 2.40 1.37 -4.85
C PHE A 127 3.37 2.07 -5.81
N GLU A 128 3.00 3.25 -6.29
CA GLU A 128 3.74 4.01 -7.30
C GLU A 128 5.18 4.32 -6.87
N THR A 129 5.51 4.25 -5.58
CA THR A 129 6.88 4.40 -5.05
C THR A 129 7.81 3.25 -5.44
N THR A 130 7.27 2.03 -5.62
CA THR A 130 8.08 0.83 -5.91
C THR A 130 8.01 0.40 -7.37
N THR A 131 7.08 0.96 -8.16
CA THR A 131 6.94 0.61 -9.59
C THR A 131 8.14 1.04 -10.44
N PRO A 132 8.76 2.24 -10.27
CA PRO A 132 9.87 2.64 -11.12
C PRO A 132 11.14 1.80 -10.90
N PRO A 133 11.55 1.46 -9.65
CA PRO A 133 12.63 0.51 -9.42
C PRO A 133 12.39 -0.88 -10.03
N THR A 134 11.15 -1.37 -10.03
CA THR A 134 10.80 -2.65 -10.68
C THR A 134 10.93 -2.53 -12.19
N ALA A 135 10.39 -1.46 -12.79
CA ALA A 135 10.50 -1.19 -14.23
C ALA A 135 11.98 -1.09 -14.66
N ALA A 136 12.81 -0.41 -13.86
CA ALA A 136 14.25 -0.31 -14.11
C ALA A 136 14.93 -1.69 -14.09
N ALA A 137 14.57 -2.56 -13.15
CA ALA A 137 15.12 -3.91 -13.06
C ALA A 137 14.74 -4.78 -14.27
N VAL A 138 13.49 -4.70 -14.75
CA VAL A 138 13.04 -5.39 -15.96
C VAL A 138 13.82 -4.91 -17.19
N LEU A 139 14.00 -3.60 -17.35
CA LEU A 139 14.79 -3.04 -18.46
C LEU A 139 16.26 -3.44 -18.39
N GLU A 140 16.84 -3.48 -17.19
CA GLU A 140 18.22 -3.90 -16.97
C GLU A 140 18.39 -5.41 -17.26
N ALA A 141 17.44 -6.24 -16.83
CA ALA A 141 17.41 -7.67 -17.13
C ALA A 141 17.35 -7.93 -18.64
N GLY A 142 16.48 -7.22 -19.36
CA GLY A 142 16.38 -7.29 -20.82
C GLY A 142 17.66 -6.86 -21.54
N ARG A 143 18.31 -5.77 -21.10
CA ARG A 143 19.60 -5.33 -21.67
C ARG A 143 20.73 -6.32 -21.40
N ALA A 144 20.70 -6.98 -20.25
CA ALA A 144 21.70 -7.96 -19.85
C ALA A 144 21.44 -9.36 -20.42
N GLY A 145 20.28 -9.60 -21.07
CA GLY A 145 19.89 -10.91 -21.55
C GLY A 145 19.65 -11.92 -20.43
N LEU A 146 19.14 -11.48 -19.27
CA LEU A 146 18.87 -12.37 -18.14
C LEU A 146 17.56 -13.13 -18.35
N GLU A 147 17.66 -14.42 -18.69
CA GLU A 147 16.52 -15.33 -18.94
C GLU A 147 16.01 -16.06 -17.68
N ASN A 148 16.57 -15.73 -16.52
CA ASN A 148 16.24 -16.37 -15.25
C ASN A 148 15.68 -15.39 -14.20
N PHE A 149 15.38 -14.15 -14.60
CA PHE A 149 14.74 -13.16 -13.74
C PHE A 149 13.28 -12.99 -14.15
N PHE A 150 12.37 -13.07 -13.19
CA PHE A 150 10.94 -12.88 -13.38
C PHE A 150 10.38 -11.99 -12.28
N ILE A 151 9.25 -11.36 -12.56
CA ILE A 151 8.47 -10.64 -11.57
C ILE A 151 7.09 -11.27 -11.45
N LEU A 152 6.64 -11.46 -10.21
CA LEU A 152 5.22 -11.65 -9.94
C LEU A 152 4.63 -10.25 -9.74
N ALA A 153 3.89 -9.76 -10.73
CA ALA A 153 3.34 -8.40 -10.71
C ALA A 153 2.23 -8.29 -9.65
N GLY A 154 2.48 -7.49 -8.62
CA GLY A 154 1.53 -7.22 -7.53
C GLY A 154 1.34 -5.73 -7.25
N HIS A 155 1.84 -4.88 -8.15
CA HIS A 155 1.80 -3.44 -8.04
C HIS A 155 0.37 -2.90 -8.12
N LYS A 156 0.13 -1.82 -7.38
CA LYS A 156 -1.19 -1.23 -7.20
C LYS A 156 -1.14 0.29 -7.31
N LEU A 157 -2.24 0.90 -7.72
CA LEU A 157 -2.37 2.35 -7.91
C LEU A 157 -3.33 2.92 -6.86
N VAL A 158 -2.92 4.01 -6.22
CA VAL A 158 -3.66 4.59 -5.08
C VAL A 158 -4.90 5.34 -5.53
N ILE A 159 -4.82 6.09 -6.63
CA ILE A 159 -5.96 6.92 -7.11
C ILE A 159 -7.20 6.07 -7.41
N PRO A 160 -7.14 4.97 -8.18
CA PRO A 160 -8.30 4.10 -8.41
C PRO A 160 -8.90 3.54 -7.12
N ALA A 161 -8.07 3.19 -6.12
CA ALA A 161 -8.56 2.71 -4.83
C ALA A 161 -9.33 3.81 -4.07
N MET A 162 -8.84 5.05 -4.09
CA MET A 162 -9.54 6.21 -3.51
C MET A 162 -10.91 6.44 -4.19
N GLU A 163 -10.96 6.38 -5.52
CA GLU A 163 -12.21 6.55 -6.27
C GLU A 163 -13.25 5.49 -5.92
N ILE A 164 -12.82 4.24 -5.74
CA ILE A 164 -13.71 3.12 -5.37
C ILE A 164 -14.27 3.31 -3.95
N LEU A 165 -13.44 3.72 -2.99
CA LEU A 165 -13.91 4.00 -1.62
C LEU A 165 -14.96 5.10 -1.58
N LEU A 166 -14.77 6.16 -2.36
CA LEU A 166 -15.73 7.25 -2.46
C LEU A 166 -17.01 6.82 -3.19
N SER A 167 -16.87 5.97 -4.21
CA SER A 167 -18.01 5.48 -4.99
C SER A 167 -18.87 4.48 -4.21
N SER A 168 -18.28 3.69 -3.29
CA SER A 168 -19.06 2.77 -2.45
C SER A 168 -19.91 3.52 -1.42
N GLY A 169 -19.41 4.66 -0.91
CA GLY A 169 -20.13 5.50 0.03
C GLY A 169 -20.31 4.87 1.42
N ASP A 170 -19.60 3.78 1.71
CA ASP A 170 -19.73 3.05 2.98
C ASP A 170 -19.20 3.86 4.18
N VAL A 171 -18.28 4.78 3.92
CA VAL A 171 -17.54 5.56 4.92
C VAL A 171 -17.68 7.04 4.58
N PRO A 172 -18.12 7.90 5.52
CA PRO A 172 -18.35 9.33 5.25
C PRO A 172 -17.02 10.08 5.22
N ILE A 173 -16.25 9.95 4.13
CA ILE A 173 -14.95 10.60 3.98
C ILE A 173 -15.14 12.07 3.61
N ASP A 174 -14.62 12.98 4.43
CA ASP A 174 -14.68 14.44 4.19
C ASP A 174 -13.43 14.98 3.50
N GLY A 175 -12.31 14.27 3.53
CA GLY A 175 -11.09 14.64 2.81
C GLY A 175 -9.98 13.60 2.97
N PHE A 176 -8.92 13.77 2.20
CA PHE A 176 -7.77 12.86 2.19
C PHE A 176 -6.48 13.53 2.62
N LEU A 177 -5.77 12.86 3.54
CA LEU A 177 -4.36 13.07 3.76
C LEU A 177 -3.58 12.21 2.76
N CYS A 178 -3.10 12.84 1.69
CA CYS A 178 -2.53 12.15 0.54
C CYS A 178 -1.09 11.68 0.81
N PRO A 179 -0.70 10.47 0.34
CA PRO A 179 0.59 9.85 0.63
C PRO A 179 1.77 10.66 0.08
N GLY A 180 2.66 11.14 0.95
CA GLY A 180 3.80 11.96 0.56
C GLY A 180 4.71 11.29 -0.47
N HIS A 181 5.21 10.08 -0.19
CA HIS A 181 6.13 9.38 -1.08
C HIS A 181 5.51 8.99 -2.42
N VAL A 182 4.26 8.55 -2.45
CA VAL A 182 3.53 8.27 -3.71
C VAL A 182 3.43 9.56 -4.52
N SER A 183 3.11 10.68 -3.86
CA SER A 183 3.02 11.99 -4.51
C SER A 183 4.35 12.50 -5.06
N VAL A 184 5.49 12.08 -4.53
CA VAL A 184 6.81 12.36 -5.15
C VAL A 184 6.88 11.76 -6.56
N ILE A 185 6.24 10.61 -6.78
CA ILE A 185 6.21 9.94 -8.08
C ILE A 185 5.13 10.51 -8.99
N ILE A 186 3.88 10.53 -8.52
CA ILE A 186 2.72 10.87 -9.37
C ILE A 186 2.44 12.38 -9.45
N GLY A 187 2.97 13.16 -8.51
CA GLY A 187 2.71 14.59 -8.38
C GLY A 187 1.46 14.89 -7.56
N SER A 188 1.33 16.13 -7.08
CA SER A 188 0.11 16.54 -6.38
C SER A 188 -1.10 16.60 -7.33
N GLU A 189 -0.88 16.95 -8.60
CA GLU A 189 -1.97 17.09 -9.57
C GLU A 189 -2.67 15.76 -9.91
N ALA A 190 -2.05 14.62 -9.60
CA ALA A 190 -2.67 13.31 -9.76
C ALA A 190 -3.94 13.12 -8.92
N TYR A 191 -4.12 13.89 -7.83
CA TYR A 191 -5.32 13.83 -6.98
C TYR A 191 -6.48 14.71 -7.50
N ARG A 192 -6.26 15.53 -8.54
CA ARG A 192 -7.28 16.42 -9.11
C ARG A 192 -8.60 15.70 -9.49
N PRO A 193 -8.58 14.48 -10.08
CA PRO A 193 -9.81 13.76 -10.37
C PRO A 193 -10.68 13.48 -9.14
N ILE A 194 -10.06 13.28 -7.97
CA ILE A 194 -10.80 13.06 -6.71
C ILE A 194 -11.59 14.31 -6.33
N VAL A 195 -10.94 15.47 -6.41
CA VAL A 195 -11.56 16.76 -6.13
C VAL A 195 -12.67 17.06 -7.14
N GLU A 196 -12.41 16.92 -8.43
CA GLU A 196 -13.35 17.28 -9.50
C GLU A 196 -14.58 16.38 -9.53
N ARG A 197 -14.43 15.08 -9.23
CA ARG A 197 -15.53 14.11 -9.30
C ARG A 197 -16.31 13.96 -8.00
N PHE A 198 -15.64 14.09 -6.85
CA PHE A 198 -16.24 13.78 -5.55
C PHE A 198 -16.31 14.98 -4.60
N ALA A 199 -15.75 16.13 -4.98
CA ALA A 199 -15.68 17.34 -4.17
C ALA A 199 -15.06 17.08 -2.78
N LYS A 200 -13.99 16.28 -2.74
CA LYS A 200 -13.26 15.96 -1.51
C LYS A 200 -11.86 16.60 -1.52
N PRO A 201 -11.54 17.48 -0.55
CA PRO A 201 -10.19 18.01 -0.34
C PRO A 201 -9.12 16.92 -0.34
N CYS A 202 -8.02 17.16 -1.04
CA CYS A 202 -6.87 16.27 -1.09
C CYS A 202 -5.62 17.06 -0.73
N VAL A 203 -5.00 16.77 0.41
CA VAL A 203 -3.81 17.52 0.85
C VAL A 203 -2.61 16.59 0.98
N VAL A 204 -1.59 16.83 0.17
CA VAL A 204 -0.33 16.07 0.19
C VAL A 204 0.52 16.52 1.36
N ALA A 205 0.97 15.57 2.17
CA ALA A 205 1.77 15.84 3.37
C ALA A 205 3.01 14.95 3.48
N GLY A 206 4.05 15.50 4.10
CA GLY A 206 5.19 14.73 4.59
C GLY A 206 4.83 13.91 5.84
N PHE A 207 5.85 13.30 6.46
CA PHE A 207 5.65 12.35 7.57
C PHE A 207 5.98 12.92 8.94
N GLU A 208 6.46 14.16 8.99
CA GLU A 208 6.70 14.88 10.23
C GLU A 208 5.40 15.36 10.86
N ALA A 209 5.37 15.44 12.19
CA ALA A 209 4.18 15.83 12.94
C ALA A 209 3.61 17.18 12.46
N GLU A 210 4.49 18.14 12.18
CA GLU A 210 4.12 19.47 11.72
C GLU A 210 3.41 19.43 10.36
N ASN A 211 3.96 18.70 9.38
CA ASN A 211 3.33 18.57 8.06
C ASN A 211 1.96 17.88 8.13
N MET A 212 1.83 16.82 8.94
CA MET A 212 0.55 16.12 9.09
C MET A 212 -0.51 17.02 9.74
N VAL A 213 -0.14 17.78 10.80
CA VAL A 213 -1.06 18.71 11.46
C VAL A 213 -1.45 19.86 10.53
N GLU A 214 -0.51 20.38 9.75
CA GLU A 214 -0.77 21.43 8.75
C GLU A 214 -1.74 20.96 7.67
N ALA A 215 -1.53 19.75 7.12
CA ALA A 215 -2.42 19.16 6.13
C ALA A 215 -3.83 18.94 6.69
N ILE A 216 -3.96 18.42 7.91
CA ILE A 216 -5.25 18.25 8.58
C ILE A 216 -5.96 19.60 8.75
N LEU A 217 -5.23 20.65 9.17
CA LEU A 217 -5.78 22.01 9.28
C LEU A 217 -6.27 22.53 7.92
N HIS A 218 -5.52 22.29 6.85
CA HIS A 218 -5.90 22.69 5.49
C HIS A 218 -7.17 21.98 5.03
N ILE A 219 -7.27 20.66 5.24
CA ILE A 219 -8.49 19.89 4.97
C ILE A 219 -9.67 20.45 5.76
N CYS A 220 -9.53 20.67 7.06
CA CYS A 220 -10.61 21.21 7.90
C CYS A 220 -11.06 22.62 7.48
N ARG A 221 -10.13 23.49 7.04
CA ARG A 221 -10.49 24.80 6.47
C ARG A 221 -11.30 24.64 5.19
N GLN A 222 -10.86 23.77 4.28
CA GLN A 222 -11.58 23.52 3.04
C GLN A 222 -13.00 23.02 3.30
N VAL A 223 -13.16 22.07 4.23
CA VAL A 223 -14.47 21.57 4.67
C VAL A 223 -15.32 22.69 5.29
N ALA A 224 -14.74 23.54 6.13
CA ALA A 224 -15.44 24.68 6.74
C ALA A 224 -15.94 25.70 5.71
N ASP A 225 -15.14 25.94 4.67
CA ASP A 225 -15.43 26.90 3.61
C ASP A 225 -16.31 26.30 2.49
N GLY A 226 -16.65 25.02 2.56
CA GLY A 226 -17.41 24.31 1.53
C GLY A 226 -16.66 24.22 0.19
N ARG A 227 -15.32 24.21 0.23
CA ARG A 227 -14.45 24.11 -0.96
C ARG A 227 -13.72 22.77 -0.98
N ALA A 228 -13.28 22.34 -2.16
CA ALA A 228 -12.45 21.17 -2.34
C ALA A 228 -11.40 21.47 -3.39
N GLU A 229 -10.13 21.36 -3.00
CA GLU A 229 -8.96 21.65 -3.81
C GLU A 229 -7.84 20.67 -3.47
N VAL A 230 -6.93 20.49 -4.43
CA VAL A 230 -5.65 19.82 -4.17
C VAL A 230 -4.70 20.85 -3.56
N GLU A 231 -4.14 20.54 -2.41
CA GLU A 231 -3.06 21.34 -1.82
C GLU A 231 -1.85 20.47 -1.49
N ASN A 232 -0.68 21.10 -1.40
CA ASN A 232 0.58 20.41 -1.14
C ASN A 232 1.37 21.15 -0.06
N VAL A 233 1.38 20.60 1.15
CA VAL A 233 2.19 21.10 2.28
C VAL A 233 3.57 20.42 2.34
N TYR A 234 3.86 19.52 1.38
CA TYR A 234 5.13 18.84 1.22
C TYR A 234 5.91 19.33 -0.02
N GLY A 235 5.80 20.62 -0.32
CA GLY A 235 6.38 21.26 -1.51
C GLY A 235 7.91 21.21 -1.60
N THR A 236 8.61 20.83 -0.54
CA THR A 236 10.06 20.59 -0.57
C THR A 236 10.44 19.32 -1.31
N ALA A 237 9.52 18.34 -1.40
CA ALA A 237 9.76 17.04 -2.03
C ALA A 237 8.80 16.74 -3.18
N VAL A 238 7.60 17.32 -3.17
CA VAL A 238 6.54 17.03 -4.15
C VAL A 238 6.32 18.22 -5.06
N THR A 239 6.38 17.99 -6.37
CA THR A 239 6.00 18.93 -7.42
C THR A 239 4.60 18.62 -7.95
N ALA A 240 4.03 19.53 -8.75
CA ALA A 240 2.74 19.34 -9.39
C ALA A 240 2.72 18.10 -10.31
N ASP A 241 3.74 17.95 -11.16
CA ASP A 241 3.84 16.87 -12.15
C ASP A 241 4.46 15.56 -11.60
N GLY A 242 5.01 15.62 -10.39
CA GLY A 242 5.75 14.53 -9.77
C GLY A 242 7.10 14.27 -10.45
N ASN A 243 7.53 13.01 -10.42
CA ASN A 243 8.77 12.58 -11.04
C ASN A 243 8.48 12.04 -12.45
N VAL A 244 8.56 12.91 -13.44
CA VAL A 244 8.32 12.59 -14.86
C VAL A 244 9.19 11.41 -15.32
N ALA A 245 10.47 11.37 -14.95
CA ALA A 245 11.37 10.29 -15.36
C ALA A 245 10.95 8.93 -14.77
N ALA A 246 10.52 8.90 -13.51
CA ALA A 246 10.02 7.70 -12.84
C ALA A 246 8.70 7.22 -13.46
N ARG A 247 7.81 8.14 -13.85
CA ARG A 247 6.57 7.79 -14.55
C ARG A 247 6.84 7.26 -15.95
N THR A 248 7.71 7.91 -16.73
CA THR A 248 8.06 7.47 -18.08
C THR A 248 8.68 6.07 -18.09
N ILE A 249 9.54 5.73 -17.13
CA ILE A 249 10.11 4.38 -17.05
C ILE A 249 9.07 3.33 -16.66
N THR A 250 8.15 3.66 -15.74
CA THR A 250 7.04 2.78 -15.37
C THR A 250 6.10 2.56 -16.55
N GLU A 251 5.65 3.63 -17.22
CA GLU A 251 4.76 3.58 -18.38
C GLU A 251 5.37 2.83 -19.57
N LYS A 252 6.70 2.81 -19.68
CA LYS A 252 7.41 2.05 -20.71
C LYS A 252 7.28 0.54 -20.48
N VAL A 253 7.28 0.07 -19.24
CA VAL A 253 7.32 -1.37 -18.89
C VAL A 253 5.93 -1.91 -18.56
N PHE A 254 5.09 -1.08 -17.95
CA PHE A 254 3.80 -1.47 -17.42
C PHE A 254 2.65 -0.76 -18.13
N THR A 255 1.47 -1.38 -18.06
CA THR A 255 0.18 -0.80 -18.43
C THR A 255 -0.82 -0.99 -17.29
N PRO A 256 -1.72 -0.04 -17.03
CA PRO A 256 -2.79 -0.24 -16.05
C PRO A 256 -3.69 -1.43 -16.41
N GLY A 257 -4.00 -2.24 -15.42
CA GLY A 257 -4.83 -3.44 -15.54
C GLY A 257 -5.78 -3.61 -14.35
N ALA A 258 -6.68 -4.59 -14.43
CA ALA A 258 -7.49 -4.97 -13.29
C ALA A 258 -6.62 -5.66 -12.24
N ALA A 259 -6.84 -5.36 -10.96
CA ALA A 259 -6.14 -6.05 -9.88
C ALA A 259 -7.06 -6.41 -8.74
N LEU A 260 -6.79 -7.56 -8.12
CA LEU A 260 -7.42 -7.98 -6.87
C LEU A 260 -6.80 -7.21 -5.70
N TRP A 261 -7.65 -6.48 -5.00
CA TRP A 261 -7.36 -5.83 -3.72
C TRP A 261 -8.03 -6.61 -2.62
N ARG A 262 -7.27 -6.93 -1.57
CA ARG A 262 -7.80 -7.64 -0.41
C ARG A 262 -9.03 -6.94 0.15
N ALA A 263 -10.11 -7.67 0.33
CA ALA A 263 -11.42 -7.23 0.81
C ALA A 263 -12.12 -6.10 0.02
N MET A 264 -11.54 -5.63 -1.09
CA MET A 264 -12.16 -4.67 -2.00
C MET A 264 -12.54 -5.30 -3.34
N GLY A 265 -12.10 -6.54 -3.59
CA GLY A 265 -12.39 -7.27 -4.82
C GLY A 265 -11.49 -6.85 -5.97
N GLU A 266 -11.94 -7.12 -7.20
CA GLU A 266 -11.22 -6.72 -8.41
C GLU A 266 -11.55 -5.27 -8.75
N LEU A 267 -10.53 -4.41 -8.78
CA LEU A 267 -10.67 -3.01 -9.11
C LEU A 267 -10.11 -2.73 -10.51
N PRO A 268 -10.88 -2.10 -11.42
CA PRO A 268 -10.44 -1.82 -12.77
C PRO A 268 -9.30 -0.80 -12.80
N ALA A 269 -8.34 -0.99 -13.69
CA ALA A 269 -7.19 -0.09 -13.90
C ALA A 269 -6.45 0.32 -12.61
N SER A 270 -6.42 -0.58 -11.62
CA SER A 270 -5.84 -0.36 -10.30
C SER A 270 -4.53 -1.13 -10.07
N GLY A 271 -4.20 -2.05 -10.98
CA GLY A 271 -2.94 -2.79 -11.00
C GLY A 271 -2.03 -2.32 -12.13
N LEU A 272 -0.84 -2.89 -12.18
CA LEU A 272 0.09 -2.72 -13.28
C LEU A 272 0.53 -4.07 -13.83
N ASP A 273 0.16 -4.33 -15.07
CA ASP A 273 0.56 -5.51 -15.84
C ASP A 273 1.78 -5.18 -16.70
N LEU A 274 2.64 -6.17 -16.93
CA LEU A 274 3.72 -6.03 -17.90
C LEU A 274 3.14 -5.87 -19.30
N ARG A 275 3.68 -4.93 -20.07
CA ARG A 275 3.38 -4.81 -21.50
C ARG A 275 3.91 -6.02 -22.27
N ASP A 276 3.33 -6.26 -23.44
CA ASP A 276 3.65 -7.38 -24.32
C ASP A 276 5.16 -7.50 -24.61
N GLU A 277 5.87 -6.38 -24.77
CA GLU A 277 7.32 -6.38 -25.03
C GLU A 277 8.16 -6.91 -23.87
N TYR A 278 7.60 -6.96 -22.66
CA TYR A 278 8.25 -7.41 -21.43
C TYR A 278 7.60 -8.64 -20.81
N LYS A 279 6.65 -9.28 -21.51
CA LYS A 279 5.95 -10.47 -21.03
C LYS A 279 6.85 -11.67 -20.75
N SER A 280 8.05 -11.74 -21.32
CA SER A 280 9.06 -12.75 -20.99
C SER A 280 9.51 -12.71 -19.52
N PHE A 281 9.32 -11.58 -18.83
CA PHE A 281 9.65 -11.41 -17.41
C PHE A 281 8.45 -11.69 -16.49
N ASP A 282 7.28 -12.01 -17.02
CA ASP A 282 6.07 -12.26 -16.24
C ASP A 282 6.09 -13.68 -15.64
N ALA A 283 6.11 -13.78 -14.32
CA ALA A 283 6.10 -15.06 -13.63
C ALA A 283 4.76 -15.81 -13.82
N LEU A 284 3.64 -15.11 -14.00
CA LEU A 284 2.36 -15.78 -14.22
C LEU A 284 2.37 -16.56 -15.55
N GLU A 285 2.85 -15.91 -16.60
CA GLU A 285 2.96 -16.47 -17.94
C GLU A 285 4.02 -17.59 -17.99
N HIS A 286 5.21 -17.35 -17.44
CA HIS A 286 6.31 -18.31 -17.53
C HIS A 286 6.02 -19.62 -16.78
N PHE A 287 5.40 -19.53 -15.61
CA PHE A 287 5.14 -20.69 -14.75
C PHE A 287 3.72 -21.25 -14.92
N GLU A 288 2.91 -20.65 -15.81
CA GLU A 288 1.51 -21.01 -16.06
C GLU A 288 0.67 -21.07 -14.77
N ILE A 289 0.79 -20.02 -13.94
CA ILE A 289 0.06 -19.91 -12.68
C ILE A 289 -0.99 -18.79 -12.77
N SER A 290 -2.10 -18.97 -12.06
CA SER A 290 -3.16 -17.97 -11.93
C SER A 290 -3.25 -17.48 -10.49
N ILE A 291 -3.56 -16.19 -10.30
CA ILE A 291 -3.86 -15.64 -8.98
C ILE A 291 -5.26 -16.10 -8.56
N GLY A 292 -5.35 -16.76 -7.42
CA GLY A 292 -6.62 -17.23 -6.85
C GLY A 292 -7.50 -16.09 -6.31
N PRO A 293 -8.71 -16.41 -5.82
CA PRO A 293 -9.58 -15.42 -5.21
C PRO A 293 -8.99 -14.85 -3.92
N ASP A 294 -9.49 -13.69 -3.50
CA ASP A 294 -9.23 -13.18 -2.16
C ASP A 294 -10.19 -13.82 -1.16
N VAL A 295 -9.64 -14.47 -0.13
CA VAL A 295 -10.40 -15.03 0.98
C VAL A 295 -9.84 -14.46 2.28
N CYS A 296 -10.68 -13.74 3.01
CA CYS A 296 -10.30 -13.23 4.32
C CYS A 296 -10.31 -14.37 5.36
N PRO A 297 -9.29 -14.46 6.22
CA PRO A 297 -9.31 -15.39 7.34
C PRO A 297 -10.55 -15.20 8.22
N PRO A 298 -11.24 -16.27 8.66
CA PRO A 298 -12.44 -16.15 9.47
C PRO A 298 -12.24 -15.29 10.72
N GLY A 299 -13.15 -14.33 10.93
CA GLY A 299 -13.12 -13.41 12.08
C GLY A 299 -12.13 -12.25 11.97
N CYS A 300 -11.29 -12.20 10.93
CA CYS A 300 -10.36 -11.10 10.71
C CYS A 300 -11.05 -9.90 10.05
N LEU A 301 -11.02 -8.73 10.71
CA LEU A 301 -11.57 -7.49 10.15
C LEU A 301 -10.53 -6.64 9.38
N CYS A 302 -9.42 -7.24 8.90
CA CYS A 302 -8.41 -6.46 8.17
C CYS A 302 -9.00 -5.71 6.97
N GLY A 303 -9.94 -6.33 6.26
CA GLY A 303 -10.64 -5.71 5.14
C GLY A 303 -11.41 -4.45 5.50
N GLU A 304 -12.08 -4.49 6.65
CA GLU A 304 -12.90 -3.38 7.13
C GLU A 304 -11.99 -2.28 7.68
N VAL A 305 -10.87 -2.65 8.31
CA VAL A 305 -9.85 -1.70 8.78
C VAL A 305 -9.22 -0.93 7.63
N ILE A 306 -8.80 -1.59 6.54
CA ILE A 306 -8.17 -0.90 5.40
C ILE A 306 -9.16 -0.11 4.54
N GLN A 307 -10.47 -0.33 4.70
CA GLN A 307 -11.50 0.50 4.08
C GLN A 307 -12.00 1.60 5.01
N GLY A 308 -11.50 1.67 6.24
CA GLY A 308 -11.94 2.67 7.22
C GLY A 308 -13.33 2.41 7.83
N LYS A 309 -13.84 1.19 7.70
CA LYS A 309 -15.17 0.76 8.20
C LYS A 309 -15.14 0.33 9.67
N ALA A 310 -13.96 -0.04 10.18
CA ALA A 310 -13.75 -0.49 11.55
C ALA A 310 -12.36 -0.09 12.05
N ASP A 311 -12.19 0.06 13.36
CA ASP A 311 -10.87 0.19 13.97
C ASP A 311 -10.32 -1.19 14.35
N PRO A 312 -8.98 -1.35 14.46
CA PRO A 312 -8.38 -2.58 14.97
C PRO A 312 -8.95 -3.06 16.31
N ALA A 313 -9.33 -2.16 17.22
CA ALA A 313 -9.95 -2.53 18.49
C ALA A 313 -11.35 -3.17 18.35
N ASP A 314 -12.04 -2.95 17.24
CA ASP A 314 -13.33 -3.58 16.95
C ASP A 314 -13.16 -5.03 16.48
N CYS A 315 -11.94 -5.42 16.08
CA CYS A 315 -11.65 -6.78 15.63
C CYS A 315 -11.57 -7.74 16.83
N PRO A 316 -12.38 -8.83 16.84
CA PRO A 316 -12.42 -9.75 17.98
C PRO A 316 -11.10 -10.50 18.20
N LEU A 317 -10.26 -10.59 17.16
CA LEU A 317 -8.97 -11.27 17.18
C LEU A 317 -7.82 -10.35 17.62
N PHE A 318 -7.98 -9.03 17.51
CA PHE A 318 -6.90 -8.07 17.72
C PHE A 318 -6.35 -8.13 19.15
N ALA A 319 -5.03 -8.21 19.26
CA ALA A 319 -4.29 -8.30 20.51
C ALA A 319 -4.63 -9.51 21.41
N LYS A 320 -5.41 -10.46 20.88
CA LYS A 320 -5.73 -11.74 21.53
C LYS A 320 -5.02 -12.84 20.77
N THR A 321 -5.71 -13.43 19.80
CA THR A 321 -5.16 -14.48 18.93
C THR A 321 -4.34 -13.89 17.78
N CYS A 322 -4.63 -12.67 17.35
CA CYS A 322 -3.86 -11.97 16.31
C CYS A 322 -2.86 -11.01 16.99
N THR A 323 -1.58 -11.37 16.94
CA THR A 323 -0.46 -10.59 17.50
C THR A 323 0.69 -10.51 16.49
N PRO A 324 1.70 -9.63 16.68
CA PRO A 324 2.87 -9.63 15.80
C PRO A 324 3.63 -10.96 15.78
N MET A 325 3.54 -11.75 16.85
CA MET A 325 4.14 -13.08 16.94
C MET A 325 3.31 -14.14 16.22
N GLU A 326 1.99 -14.07 16.34
CA GLU A 326 1.02 -14.97 15.69
C GLU A 326 0.00 -14.14 14.89
N PRO A 327 0.37 -13.63 13.71
CA PRO A 327 -0.50 -12.75 12.94
C PRO A 327 -1.53 -13.56 12.15
N VAL A 328 -2.81 -13.23 12.33
CA VAL A 328 -3.90 -13.84 11.53
C VAL A 328 -4.07 -13.13 10.19
N GLY A 329 -3.89 -11.81 10.16
CA GLY A 329 -4.10 -10.98 8.98
C GLY A 329 -2.90 -10.09 8.66
N PRO A 330 -2.81 -9.59 7.42
CA PRO A 330 -1.64 -8.85 6.94
C PRO A 330 -1.42 -7.52 7.68
N CYS A 331 -2.48 -6.88 8.20
CA CYS A 331 -2.36 -5.61 8.90
C CYS A 331 -1.61 -5.74 10.23
N MET A 332 -1.46 -6.95 10.77
CA MET A 332 -0.63 -7.24 11.94
C MET A 332 0.81 -7.64 11.56
N VAL A 333 1.04 -8.03 10.30
CA VAL A 333 2.36 -8.43 9.78
C VAL A 333 3.16 -7.22 9.31
N SER A 334 2.54 -6.39 8.47
CA SER A 334 3.22 -5.28 7.82
C SER A 334 3.65 -4.23 8.83
N SER A 335 4.86 -3.69 8.66
CA SER A 335 5.36 -2.54 9.41
C SER A 335 4.53 -1.27 9.17
N GLU A 336 3.84 -1.20 8.03
CA GLU A 336 2.92 -0.14 7.63
C GLU A 336 1.44 -0.48 7.93
N GLY A 337 1.19 -1.65 8.53
CA GLY A 337 -0.17 -2.11 8.82
C GLY A 337 -0.80 -1.38 10.00
N THR A 338 -2.07 -0.98 9.84
CA THR A 338 -2.83 -0.27 10.87
C THR A 338 -2.92 -1.05 12.18
N CYS A 339 -3.17 -2.36 12.12
CA CYS A 339 -3.26 -3.18 13.34
C CYS A 339 -1.90 -3.28 14.06
N ALA A 340 -0.80 -3.48 13.33
CA ALA A 340 0.53 -3.51 13.92
C ALA A 340 0.90 -2.16 14.57
N ALA A 341 0.53 -1.04 13.92
CA ALA A 341 0.72 0.30 14.47
C ALA A 341 -0.09 0.50 15.77
N TRP A 342 -1.37 0.14 15.77
CA TRP A 342 -2.23 0.19 16.96
C TRP A 342 -1.66 -0.65 18.10
N TYR A 343 -1.30 -1.91 17.82
CA TYR A 343 -0.76 -2.82 18.83
C TYR A 343 0.52 -2.28 19.48
N LYS A 344 1.39 -1.67 18.67
CA LYS A 344 2.68 -1.17 19.14
C LYS A 344 2.59 0.15 19.92
N TYR A 345 1.67 1.03 19.54
CA TYR A 345 1.67 2.43 20.02
C TYR A 345 0.45 2.80 20.87
N ASP A 346 -0.71 2.17 20.70
CA ASP A 346 -1.87 2.47 21.54
C ASP A 346 -1.76 1.74 22.89
N ARG A 347 -1.50 2.53 23.94
CA ARG A 347 -1.32 2.05 25.33
C ARG A 347 -2.59 1.51 25.97
N ARG A 348 -3.76 1.60 25.32
CA ARG A 348 -5.02 1.03 25.82
C ARG A 348 -5.13 -0.50 25.64
N VAL A 349 -4.14 -1.11 24.99
CA VAL A 349 -4.09 -2.54 24.68
C VAL A 349 -3.16 -3.31 25.66
N GLY A 350 -2.60 -2.62 26.67
CA GLY A 350 -1.79 -3.20 27.74
C GLY A 350 -2.51 -3.23 29.07
#